data_AF-A0A3M6D8E1-F1
#
_entry.id   AF-A0A3M6D8E1-F1
#
_cell.length_a   1.000
_cell.length_b   1.000
_cell.length_c   1.000
_cell.angle_alpha   90.00
_cell.angle_beta   90.00
_cell.angle_gamma   90.00
#
_symmetry.space_group_name_H-M   'P 1'
#
loop_
_entity.id
_entity.type
_entity.pdbx_description
1 polymer ?
#
loop_
_entity_poly.entity_id
_entity_poly.type
_entity_poly.pdbx_seq_one_letter_code
_entity_poly.pdbx_strand_id
1 'polypeptide(L)'
;MRKDLQVPIMLEITDCQPDIHIISFIGHEALNDLYRFDIWVIGSDPQLDVRSLLHREAFISFGGPRTGRHGRICHAVRLHRGAHVSLYHLILMPELRRLARQPQRRTYQDIAIPQLIVRLLEAHGIGASAYRFEHMNGLYPARPLHIQYDESDLHLLQRLCEEEGIHFRFEHRPCGHRLVFSDDPASFPAQPVPVRFKHQEPSGASRETLLHLTEALSLPHASRKTAHPLQPAYRPSSPRQGTNLTAAANQAFRPPSPGGAIDQKDTLHRQRGIRALERLRCERRDVRGRSSEPALHCGEVIQVLDHPEPLLNDQWLLSEIGHAGRQLQVLRGIAPRDALTILRILVDAQRSSSAAAQLQGNGYCNSFRVMPWAMPFRPSLKHPRPSVTGDFGATLQHSDACPSLHGYRAVRFDWQVQAPADDPVQRWPMAEVACAGIQALPPGTRVLIRCFDNNPERPVICAVLLSGERLSIGHPGPDGVTASSVECIRLSSGQHLHVTAHGGAIVGGQAAQLHVDARRILIVDHVDQQSLKSGWRLSINAFMPSF
;
A
#
# COMPACT_ATOMS: atom_id res chain seq x y z
N MET A 1 48.88 -5.84 -23.78
CA MET A 1 48.00 -6.41 -22.73
C MET A 1 47.35 -5.27 -21.96
N ARG A 2 46.16 -4.82 -22.38
CA ARG A 2 45.38 -3.86 -21.59
C ARG A 2 44.84 -4.62 -20.37
N LYS A 3 45.28 -4.26 -19.16
CA LYS A 3 44.54 -4.62 -17.94
C LYS A 3 43.26 -3.83 -18.02
N ASP A 4 42.16 -4.48 -18.40
CA ASP A 4 40.84 -3.91 -18.19
C ASP A 4 40.70 -3.68 -16.69
N LEU A 5 40.89 -2.43 -16.25
CA LEU A 5 40.64 -1.98 -14.89
C LEU A 5 39.12 -1.99 -14.68
N GLN A 6 38.52 -3.18 -14.68
CA GLN A 6 37.16 -3.37 -14.23
C GLN A 6 37.16 -3.17 -12.73
N VAL A 7 36.31 -2.26 -12.27
CA VAL A 7 36.16 -1.98 -10.85
C VAL A 7 35.66 -3.25 -10.15
N PRO A 8 36.35 -3.74 -9.10
CA PRO A 8 36.00 -5.01 -8.49
C PRO A 8 34.63 -4.92 -7.81
N ILE A 9 33.77 -5.89 -8.09
CA ILE A 9 32.48 -6.04 -7.43
C ILE A 9 32.69 -6.92 -6.19
N MET A 10 32.44 -6.38 -5.00
CA MET A 10 32.74 -7.03 -3.73
C MET A 10 31.51 -7.10 -2.82
N LEU A 11 31.47 -8.14 -1.99
CA LEU A 11 30.50 -8.29 -0.91
C LEU A 11 31.24 -8.33 0.43
N GLU A 12 30.97 -7.36 1.28
CA GLU A 12 31.44 -7.35 2.66
C GLU A 12 30.29 -7.77 3.57
N ILE A 13 30.48 -8.81 4.39
CA ILE A 13 29.47 -9.30 5.32
C ILE A 13 29.96 -9.03 6.75
N THR A 14 29.13 -8.38 7.57
CA THR A 14 29.54 -8.03 8.94
C THR A 14 29.80 -9.28 9.78
N ASP A 15 30.88 -9.23 10.58
CA ASP A 15 31.34 -10.31 11.46
C ASP A 15 31.59 -11.66 10.75
N CYS A 16 31.78 -11.63 9.42
CA CYS A 16 32.03 -12.80 8.59
C CYS A 16 33.03 -12.44 7.49
N GLN A 17 34.11 -13.19 7.34
CA GLN A 17 34.98 -13.11 6.16
C GLN A 17 35.06 -14.46 5.46
N PRO A 18 33.93 -14.94 4.90
CA PRO A 18 33.97 -16.15 4.10
C PRO A 18 34.74 -15.84 2.81
N ASP A 19 35.54 -16.79 2.33
CA ASP A 19 36.21 -16.70 1.03
C ASP A 19 35.16 -16.83 -0.08
N ILE A 20 34.45 -15.73 -0.33
CA ILE A 20 33.39 -15.62 -1.34
C ILE A 20 33.67 -14.49 -2.33
N HIS A 21 33.30 -14.74 -3.57
CA HIS A 21 33.41 -13.77 -4.65
C HIS A 21 32.11 -13.66 -5.41
N ILE A 22 31.67 -12.43 -5.68
CA ILE A 22 30.50 -12.17 -6.52
C ILE A 22 30.83 -12.60 -7.95
N ILE A 23 29.99 -13.45 -8.54
CA ILE A 23 30.00 -13.72 -9.99
C ILE A 23 29.03 -12.78 -10.69
N SER A 24 27.86 -12.55 -10.12
CA SER A 24 26.86 -11.68 -10.72
C SER A 24 25.89 -11.15 -9.68
N PHE A 25 25.23 -10.04 -9.98
CA PHE A 25 24.11 -9.56 -9.19
C PHE A 25 23.10 -8.81 -10.07
N ILE A 26 21.87 -8.75 -9.58
CA ILE A 26 20.81 -7.86 -10.07
C ILE A 26 20.32 -7.07 -8.88
N GLY A 27 20.24 -5.74 -9.04
CA GLY A 27 19.70 -4.84 -8.04
C GLY A 27 18.52 -4.05 -8.58
N HIS A 28 17.59 -3.68 -7.71
CA HIS A 28 16.55 -2.71 -7.99
C HIS A 28 16.39 -1.79 -6.79
N GLU A 29 16.24 -0.49 -7.04
CA GLU A 29 15.90 0.53 -6.07
C GLU A 29 14.93 1.54 -6.69
N ALA A 30 13.99 2.04 -5.90
CA ALA A 30 13.03 3.04 -6.32
C ALA A 30 12.57 3.91 -5.15
N LEU A 31 12.13 5.13 -5.45
CA LEU A 31 11.46 5.99 -4.47
C LEU A 31 10.20 5.28 -3.99
N ASN A 32 9.97 5.34 -2.67
CA ASN A 32 8.83 4.73 -2.00
C ASN A 32 8.72 3.19 -2.14
N ASP A 33 9.81 2.52 -2.51
CA ASP A 33 9.89 1.07 -2.60
C ASP A 33 11.11 0.52 -1.84
N LEU A 34 11.09 -0.77 -1.53
CA LEU A 34 12.23 -1.43 -0.90
C LEU A 34 13.23 -1.81 -1.98
N TYR A 35 14.49 -1.40 -1.80
CA TYR A 35 15.54 -1.92 -2.66
C TYR A 35 15.76 -3.42 -2.42
N ARG A 36 16.21 -4.11 -3.45
CA ARG A 36 16.50 -5.55 -3.42
C ARG A 36 17.67 -5.87 -4.32
N PHE A 37 18.64 -6.62 -3.78
CA PHE A 37 19.76 -7.14 -4.55
C PHE A 37 19.79 -8.67 -4.46
N ASP A 38 19.67 -9.31 -5.61
CA ASP A 38 19.90 -10.74 -5.83
C ASP A 38 21.37 -10.93 -6.21
N ILE A 39 22.13 -11.64 -5.38
CA ILE A 39 23.59 -11.73 -5.46
C ILE A 39 23.99 -13.20 -5.59
N TRP A 40 24.70 -13.54 -6.65
CA TRP A 40 25.29 -14.86 -6.85
C TRP A 40 26.78 -14.82 -6.51
N VAL A 41 27.16 -15.61 -5.52
CA VAL A 41 28.54 -15.71 -5.04
C VAL A 41 29.06 -17.13 -5.16
N ILE A 42 30.33 -17.29 -5.51
CA ILE A 42 31.04 -18.54 -5.31
C ILE A 42 31.84 -18.51 -4.03
N GLY A 43 31.94 -19.65 -3.37
CA GLY A 43 32.87 -19.85 -2.26
C GLY A 43 33.66 -21.13 -2.42
N SER A 44 34.91 -21.09 -1.95
CA SER A 44 35.84 -22.22 -1.93
C SER A 44 35.63 -23.12 -0.71
N ASP A 45 35.06 -22.58 0.37
CA ASP A 45 34.82 -23.29 1.62
C ASP A 45 33.66 -24.31 1.51
N PRO A 46 33.93 -25.63 1.60
CA PRO A 46 32.90 -26.66 1.54
C PRO A 46 32.05 -26.75 2.82
N GLN A 47 32.50 -26.16 3.93
CA GLN A 47 31.85 -26.20 5.24
C GLN A 47 31.04 -24.95 5.58
N LEU A 48 31.00 -23.94 4.69
CA LEU A 48 30.24 -22.72 4.92
C LEU A 48 28.78 -23.02 5.28
N ASP A 49 28.40 -22.73 6.52
CA ASP A 49 27.01 -22.80 6.97
C ASP A 49 26.24 -21.60 6.41
N VAL A 50 25.48 -21.83 5.35
CA VAL A 50 24.65 -20.82 4.69
C VAL A 50 23.64 -20.18 5.65
N ARG A 51 23.17 -20.92 6.67
CA ARG A 51 22.22 -20.38 7.65
C ARG A 51 22.86 -19.29 8.51
N SER A 52 24.16 -19.42 8.78
CA SER A 52 24.92 -18.42 9.53
C SER A 52 24.94 -17.05 8.84
N LEU A 53 24.71 -16.99 7.52
CA LEU A 53 24.67 -15.74 6.75
C LEU A 53 23.32 -14.99 6.90
N LEU A 54 22.25 -15.68 7.31
CA LEU A 54 20.94 -15.07 7.44
C LEU A 54 20.93 -13.99 8.51
N HIS A 55 20.21 -12.92 8.23
CA HIS A 55 20.10 -11.71 9.03
C HIS A 55 21.39 -10.94 9.23
N ARG A 56 22.53 -11.35 8.67
CA ARG A 56 23.75 -10.53 8.72
C ARG A 56 23.62 -9.28 7.87
N GLU A 57 24.24 -8.21 8.34
CA GLU A 57 24.44 -7.00 7.55
C GLU A 57 25.49 -7.25 6.48
N ALA A 58 25.30 -6.64 5.32
CA ALA A 58 26.27 -6.72 4.25
C ALA A 58 26.23 -5.47 3.38
N PHE A 59 27.37 -5.17 2.76
CA PHE A 59 27.56 -4.09 1.81
C PHE A 59 28.03 -4.66 0.47
N ILE A 60 27.21 -4.51 -0.58
CA ILE A 60 27.63 -4.80 -1.94
C ILE A 60 28.23 -3.53 -2.55
N SER A 61 29.48 -3.60 -2.98
CA SER A 61 30.16 -2.54 -3.73
C SER A 61 30.36 -2.96 -5.18
N PHE A 62 30.11 -2.04 -6.11
CA PHE A 62 30.21 -2.29 -7.56
C PHE A 62 30.81 -1.10 -8.31
N GLY A 63 31.65 -0.33 -7.61
CA GLY A 63 32.32 0.87 -8.06
C GLY A 63 33.48 1.26 -7.12
N GLY A 64 33.88 2.54 -7.13
CA GLY A 64 34.88 3.07 -6.19
C GLY A 64 34.52 2.90 -4.70
N PRO A 65 35.44 3.20 -3.78
CA PRO A 65 35.18 3.09 -2.34
C PRO A 65 33.91 3.84 -1.94
N ARG A 66 33.01 3.18 -1.21
CA ARG A 66 31.69 3.69 -0.75
C ARG A 66 30.59 3.78 -1.81
N THR A 67 30.83 3.37 -3.06
CA THR A 67 29.75 3.22 -4.06
C THR A 67 29.17 1.82 -3.99
N GLY A 68 28.00 1.71 -3.37
CA GLY A 68 27.40 0.42 -3.07
C GLY A 68 26.09 0.52 -2.31
N ARG A 69 25.57 -0.61 -1.87
CA ARG A 69 24.31 -0.71 -1.12
C ARG A 69 24.50 -1.58 0.12
N HIS A 70 24.25 -0.96 1.26
CA HIS A 70 24.09 -1.66 2.53
C HIS A 70 22.71 -2.31 2.62
N GLY A 71 22.60 -3.47 3.26
CA GLY A 71 21.34 -4.10 3.64
C GLY A 71 21.56 -5.29 4.57
N ARG A 72 20.51 -6.10 4.75
CA ARG A 72 20.57 -7.36 5.50
C ARG A 72 20.26 -8.55 4.61
N ILE A 73 21.01 -9.63 4.78
CA ILE A 73 20.81 -10.88 4.07
C ILE A 73 19.53 -11.53 4.63
N CYS A 74 18.52 -11.65 3.79
CA CYS A 74 17.19 -12.15 4.17
C CYS A 74 16.85 -13.49 3.52
N HIS A 75 17.71 -13.96 2.62
CA HIS A 75 17.67 -15.27 2.00
C HIS A 75 19.09 -15.67 1.66
N ALA A 76 19.40 -16.93 1.86
CA ALA A 76 20.68 -17.53 1.52
C ALA A 76 20.44 -19.00 1.18
N VAL A 77 20.87 -19.43 -0.01
CA VAL A 77 20.72 -20.81 -0.47
C VAL A 77 21.96 -21.23 -1.26
N ARG A 78 22.36 -22.51 -1.11
CA ARG A 78 23.38 -23.12 -1.98
C ARG A 78 22.69 -23.73 -3.19
N LEU A 79 23.01 -23.22 -4.38
CA LEU A 79 22.44 -23.64 -5.65
C LEU A 79 23.24 -24.77 -6.32
N HIS A 80 24.57 -24.78 -6.14
CA HIS A 80 25.45 -25.81 -6.71
C HIS A 80 26.55 -26.17 -5.72
N ARG A 81 26.95 -27.44 -5.72
CA ARG A 81 28.13 -27.95 -5.00
C ARG A 81 29.00 -28.73 -5.98
N GLY A 82 30.10 -28.12 -6.37
CA GLY A 82 31.16 -28.73 -7.17
C GLY A 82 32.26 -29.34 -6.29
N ALA A 83 33.36 -29.74 -6.91
CA ALA A 83 34.47 -30.39 -6.21
C ALA A 83 35.25 -29.42 -5.30
N HIS A 84 35.49 -28.20 -5.78
CA HIS A 84 36.26 -27.15 -5.09
C HIS A 84 35.56 -25.79 -5.08
N VAL A 85 34.30 -25.76 -5.52
CA VAL A 85 33.51 -24.53 -5.58
C VAL A 85 32.06 -24.82 -5.25
N SER A 86 31.43 -23.94 -4.49
CA SER A 86 29.97 -23.92 -4.31
C SER A 86 29.40 -22.60 -4.80
N LEU A 87 28.22 -22.65 -5.42
CA LEU A 87 27.47 -21.46 -5.83
C LEU A 87 26.38 -21.19 -4.80
N TYR A 88 26.30 -19.95 -4.33
CA TYR A 88 25.28 -19.48 -3.41
C TYR A 88 24.49 -18.33 -4.03
N HIS A 89 23.22 -18.21 -3.65
CA HIS A 89 22.37 -17.08 -3.96
C HIS A 89 21.90 -16.43 -2.68
N LEU A 90 22.19 -15.13 -2.57
CA LEU A 90 21.89 -14.30 -1.42
C LEU A 90 20.92 -13.19 -1.85
N ILE A 91 20.00 -12.82 -0.97
CA ILE A 91 19.12 -11.66 -1.18
C ILE A 91 19.40 -10.63 -0.09
N LEU A 92 19.81 -9.44 -0.51
CA LEU A 92 20.07 -8.28 0.33
C LEU A 92 18.92 -7.27 0.22
N MET A 93 18.34 -6.86 1.37
CA MET A 93 17.20 -5.94 1.44
C MET A 93 17.31 -4.99 2.65
N PRO A 94 16.56 -3.86 2.68
CA PRO A 94 16.58 -2.95 3.83
C PRO A 94 15.98 -3.55 5.10
N GLU A 95 16.29 -2.93 6.23
CA GLU A 95 15.67 -3.26 7.52
C GLU A 95 14.15 -3.01 7.50
N LEU A 96 13.69 -2.06 6.66
CA LEU A 96 12.28 -1.77 6.46
C LEU A 96 11.46 -3.02 6.06
N ARG A 97 12.10 -4.03 5.46
CA ARG A 97 11.47 -5.33 5.17
C ARG A 97 10.84 -5.98 6.41
N ARG A 98 11.33 -5.69 7.62
CA ARG A 98 10.80 -6.25 8.88
C ARG A 98 9.31 -5.94 9.07
N LEU A 99 8.79 -4.87 8.46
CA LEU A 99 7.38 -4.48 8.49
C LEU A 99 6.50 -5.33 7.56
N ALA A 100 7.09 -6.09 6.62
CA ALA A 100 6.40 -6.99 5.70
C ALA A 100 6.00 -8.33 6.36
N ARG A 101 5.44 -8.27 7.57
CA ARG A 101 4.91 -9.44 8.29
C ARG A 101 3.49 -9.76 7.83
N GLN A 102 2.89 -10.77 8.46
CA GLN A 102 1.50 -11.12 8.24
C GLN A 102 0.58 -9.91 8.48
N PRO A 103 -0.51 -9.79 7.70
CA PRO A 103 -1.52 -8.75 7.89
C PRO A 103 -2.07 -8.71 9.32
N GLN A 104 -2.41 -7.51 9.79
CA GLN A 104 -2.93 -7.30 11.14
C GLN A 104 -4.13 -6.36 11.14
N ARG A 105 -4.87 -6.37 12.25
CA ARG A 105 -5.96 -5.43 12.53
C ARG A 105 -5.65 -4.62 13.78
N ARG A 106 -5.50 -3.30 13.65
CA ARG A 106 -5.16 -2.39 14.75
C ARG A 106 -5.85 -1.05 14.59
N THR A 107 -6.10 -0.37 15.71
CA THR A 107 -6.67 0.98 15.73
C THR A 107 -5.69 1.97 16.35
N TYR A 108 -5.58 3.15 15.77
CA TYR A 108 -4.82 4.27 16.30
C TYR A 108 -5.71 5.51 16.34
N GLN A 109 -5.62 6.30 17.40
CA GLN A 109 -6.46 7.48 17.61
C GLN A 109 -5.63 8.72 17.88
N ASP A 110 -6.19 9.87 17.48
CA ASP A 110 -5.62 11.19 17.70
C ASP A 110 -4.12 11.27 17.36
N ILE A 111 -3.74 10.64 16.25
CA ILE A 111 -2.35 10.53 15.81
C ILE A 111 -2.16 11.14 14.41
N ALA A 112 -1.07 11.89 14.23
CA ALA A 112 -0.67 12.41 12.93
C ALA A 112 0.07 11.34 12.11
N ILE A 113 -0.02 11.40 10.77
CA ILE A 113 0.60 10.38 9.90
C ILE A 113 2.11 10.19 10.14
N PRO A 114 2.95 11.25 10.25
CA PRO A 114 4.37 11.06 10.54
C PRO A 114 4.62 10.34 11.88
N GLN A 115 3.81 10.63 12.90
CA GLN A 115 3.89 9.96 14.20
C GLN A 115 3.46 8.48 14.11
N LEU A 116 2.44 8.18 13.30
CA LEU A 116 2.03 6.80 13.06
C LEU A 116 3.14 6.02 12.34
N ILE A 117 3.78 6.61 11.33
CA ILE A 117 4.95 6.02 10.65
C ILE A 117 6.08 5.72 11.66
N VAL A 118 6.42 6.67 12.54
CA VAL A 118 7.40 6.47 13.61
C VAL A 118 7.05 5.26 14.47
N ARG A 119 5.81 5.17 14.95
CA ARG A 119 5.36 4.04 15.77
C ARG A 119 5.46 2.70 15.04
N LEU A 120 5.15 2.65 13.74
CA LEU A 120 5.31 1.43 12.94
C LEU A 120 6.79 1.02 12.83
N LEU A 121 7.71 1.96 12.64
CA LEU A 121 9.13 1.69 12.57
C LEU A 121 9.68 1.18 13.91
N GLU A 122 9.35 1.87 15.01
CA GLU A 122 9.81 1.53 16.35
C GLU A 122 9.26 0.19 16.86
N ALA A 123 8.00 -0.14 16.52
CA ALA A 123 7.40 -1.44 16.84
C ALA A 123 8.17 -2.62 16.20
N HIS A 124 8.87 -2.37 15.09
CA HIS A 124 9.76 -3.32 14.45
C HIS A 124 11.22 -3.03 14.75
N GLY A 125 11.55 -2.38 15.88
CA GLY A 125 12.93 -2.16 16.33
C GLY A 125 13.83 -1.44 15.34
N ILE A 126 13.26 -0.56 14.51
CA ILE A 126 14.00 0.38 13.67
C ILE A 126 14.13 1.67 14.49
N GLY A 127 15.32 1.91 15.05
CA GLY A 127 15.55 3.01 15.98
C GLY A 127 15.62 4.39 15.30
N ALA A 128 15.52 5.45 16.10
CA ALA A 128 15.49 6.84 15.65
C ALA A 128 16.73 7.30 14.84
N SER A 129 17.87 6.59 14.92
CA SER A 129 19.06 6.87 14.10
C SER A 129 18.97 6.33 12.67
N ALA A 130 18.09 5.35 12.44
CA ALA A 130 17.92 4.63 11.18
C ALA A 130 16.91 5.30 10.24
N TYR A 131 16.17 6.32 10.70
CA TYR A 131 15.31 7.13 9.85
C TYR A 131 15.37 8.61 10.22
N ARG A 132 14.88 9.47 9.32
CA ARG A 132 14.60 10.88 9.64
C ARG A 132 13.48 11.43 8.77
N PHE A 133 12.85 12.48 9.26
CA PHE A 133 11.94 13.33 8.49
C PHE A 133 12.66 14.65 8.22
N GLU A 134 12.68 15.10 6.97
CA GLU A 134 13.29 16.37 6.57
C GLU A 134 12.33 17.12 5.65
N HIS A 135 12.34 18.46 5.72
CA HIS A 135 11.53 19.32 4.84
C HIS A 135 10.06 18.87 4.72
N MET A 136 9.40 18.66 5.86
CA MET A 136 7.99 18.29 5.94
C MET A 136 7.12 19.56 5.95
N ASN A 137 6.83 20.09 4.77
CA ASN A 137 6.15 21.37 4.59
C ASN A 137 4.62 21.25 4.56
N GLY A 138 4.09 20.03 4.42
CA GLY A 138 2.66 19.75 4.43
C GLY A 138 2.01 19.81 5.82
N LEU A 139 0.69 19.96 5.82
CA LEU A 139 -0.15 19.81 7.00
C LEU A 139 -0.48 18.35 7.25
N TYR A 140 -0.21 17.88 8.47
CA TYR A 140 -0.47 16.52 8.93
C TYR A 140 -1.26 16.53 10.26
N PRO A 141 -2.53 16.96 10.25
CA PRO A 141 -3.33 16.98 11.47
C PRO A 141 -3.50 15.57 12.04
N ALA A 142 -3.60 15.48 13.37
CA ALA A 142 -3.97 14.24 14.03
C ALA A 142 -5.34 13.77 13.53
N ARG A 143 -5.43 12.52 13.07
CA ARG A 143 -6.71 11.94 12.66
C ARG A 143 -7.39 11.32 13.89
N PRO A 144 -8.72 11.46 14.01
CA PRO A 144 -9.45 10.91 15.16
C PRO A 144 -9.40 9.38 15.21
N LEU A 145 -9.31 8.73 14.05
CA LEU A 145 -9.26 7.29 13.94
C LEU A 145 -8.49 6.85 12.69
N HIS A 146 -7.60 5.90 12.89
CA HIS A 146 -6.97 5.06 11.90
C HIS A 146 -7.26 3.61 12.20
N ILE A 147 -7.62 2.85 11.17
CA ILE A 147 -7.78 1.40 11.27
C ILE A 147 -6.86 0.77 10.23
N GLN A 148 -5.86 0.05 10.71
CA GLN A 148 -5.13 -0.93 9.93
C GLN A 148 -6.04 -2.14 9.80
N TYR A 149 -6.45 -2.50 8.59
CA TYR A 149 -7.42 -3.58 8.35
C TYR A 149 -6.86 -4.58 7.35
N ASP A 150 -6.46 -5.77 7.82
CA ASP A 150 -5.94 -6.84 6.96
C ASP A 150 -4.81 -6.40 6.01
N GLU A 151 -3.94 -5.53 6.51
CA GLU A 151 -2.72 -5.09 5.82
C GLU A 151 -1.50 -5.26 6.73
N SER A 152 -0.32 -5.49 6.14
CA SER A 152 0.95 -5.49 6.88
C SER A 152 1.35 -4.07 7.28
N ASP A 153 2.30 -3.94 8.20
CA ASP A 153 2.82 -2.62 8.59
C ASP A 153 3.54 -1.93 7.43
N LEU A 154 4.15 -2.72 6.55
CA LEU A 154 4.80 -2.18 5.36
C LEU A 154 3.76 -1.61 4.40
N HIS A 155 2.68 -2.36 4.15
CA HIS A 155 1.59 -1.90 3.27
C HIS A 155 0.94 -0.64 3.84
N LEU A 156 0.65 -0.61 5.14
CA LEU A 156 0.12 0.57 5.81
C LEU A 156 1.06 1.77 5.64
N LEU A 157 2.36 1.62 5.93
CA LEU A 157 3.34 2.69 5.80
C LEU A 157 3.41 3.22 4.36
N GLN A 158 3.52 2.34 3.36
CA GLN A 158 3.57 2.74 1.95
C GLN A 158 2.29 3.43 1.53
N ARG A 159 1.12 2.88 1.89
CA ARG A 159 -0.19 3.51 1.64
C ARG A 159 -0.30 4.89 2.28
N LEU A 160 0.15 5.06 3.53
CA LEU A 160 0.11 6.36 4.21
C LEU A 160 0.99 7.40 3.50
N CYS A 161 2.20 7.00 3.10
CA CYS A 161 3.08 7.82 2.29
C CYS A 161 2.46 8.18 0.94
N GLU A 162 1.81 7.24 0.27
CA GLU A 162 1.11 7.45 -0.99
C GLU A 162 -0.09 8.39 -0.86
N GLU A 163 -0.98 8.16 0.11
CA GLU A 163 -2.16 8.97 0.39
C GLU A 163 -1.78 10.42 0.71
N GLU A 164 -0.77 10.59 1.56
CA GLU A 164 -0.29 11.90 1.97
C GLU A 164 0.71 12.51 0.97
N GLY A 165 1.21 11.79 -0.02
CA GLY A 165 2.23 12.34 -0.94
C GLY A 165 3.59 12.59 -0.28
N ILE A 166 3.93 11.82 0.75
CA ILE A 166 5.25 11.78 1.39
C ILE A 166 6.11 10.80 0.59
N HIS A 167 7.26 11.26 0.12
CA HIS A 167 8.23 10.38 -0.50
C HIS A 167 9.25 9.87 0.51
N PHE A 168 9.79 8.67 0.25
CA PHE A 168 10.94 8.17 1.00
C PHE A 168 12.02 7.58 0.11
N ARG A 169 13.27 7.68 0.58
CA ARG A 169 14.47 7.14 -0.06
C ARG A 169 15.41 6.51 0.97
N PHE A 170 16.38 5.74 0.49
CA PHE A 170 17.44 5.15 1.32
C PHE A 170 18.78 5.81 1.05
N GLU A 171 19.45 6.27 2.11
CA GLU A 171 20.83 6.73 2.06
C GLU A 171 21.74 5.63 2.59
N HIS A 172 22.72 5.21 1.78
CA HIS A 172 23.59 4.09 2.12
C HIS A 172 24.96 4.56 2.59
N ARG A 173 25.52 3.83 3.56
CA ARG A 173 26.90 3.91 4.04
C ARG A 173 27.43 2.47 4.15
N PRO A 174 28.76 2.24 4.17
CA PRO A 174 29.30 0.89 4.29
C PRO A 174 28.72 0.09 5.47
N CYS A 175 28.53 0.73 6.62
CA CYS A 175 28.06 0.08 7.85
C CYS A 175 26.60 0.41 8.22
N GLY A 176 25.76 0.80 7.26
CA GLY A 176 24.39 1.19 7.58
C GLY A 176 23.61 1.81 6.43
N HIS A 177 22.29 1.81 6.52
CA HIS A 177 21.45 2.65 5.66
C HIS A 177 20.48 3.44 6.52
N ARG A 178 20.03 4.59 6.00
CA ARG A 178 19.07 5.47 6.66
C ARG A 178 17.88 5.72 5.75
N LEU A 179 16.68 5.57 6.28
CA LEU A 179 15.43 5.89 5.61
C LEU A 179 15.10 7.37 5.77
N VAL A 180 14.78 8.06 4.69
CA VAL A 180 14.55 9.52 4.72
C VAL A 180 13.18 9.81 4.15
N PHE A 181 12.32 10.43 4.96
CA PHE A 181 10.98 10.88 4.57
C PHE A 181 10.98 12.39 4.33
N SER A 182 10.27 12.83 3.29
CA SER A 182 10.09 14.25 2.96
C SER A 182 8.83 14.44 2.09
N ASP A 183 8.33 15.66 1.99
CA ASP A 183 7.31 16.04 1.01
C ASP A 183 7.75 17.22 0.10
N ASP A 184 8.97 17.70 0.28
CA ASP A 184 9.56 18.81 -0.46
C ASP A 184 10.60 18.30 -1.47
N PRO A 185 10.49 18.64 -2.76
CA PRO A 185 11.52 18.34 -3.76
C PRO A 185 12.90 18.83 -3.34
N ALA A 186 13.01 20.00 -2.68
CA ALA A 186 14.29 20.56 -2.24
C ALA A 186 15.10 19.65 -1.31
N SER A 187 14.47 18.60 -0.76
CA SER A 187 15.15 17.59 0.06
C SER A 187 16.05 16.61 -0.71
N PHE A 188 15.92 16.46 -2.04
CA PHE A 188 16.78 15.52 -2.75
C PHE A 188 18.17 16.12 -2.96
N PRO A 189 19.25 15.40 -2.59
CA PRO A 189 20.61 15.86 -2.79
C PRO A 189 20.97 15.86 -4.28
N ALA A 190 21.75 16.86 -4.70
CA ALA A 190 22.31 16.92 -6.04
C ALA A 190 23.68 16.21 -6.08
N GLN A 191 23.91 15.43 -7.15
CA GLN A 191 25.22 14.87 -7.41
C GLN A 191 26.21 16.00 -7.77
N PRO A 192 27.42 16.00 -7.17
CA PRO A 192 28.38 17.08 -7.38
C PRO A 192 28.99 17.06 -8.78
N VAL A 193 29.05 15.90 -9.42
CA VAL A 193 29.68 15.72 -10.74
C VAL A 193 28.57 15.51 -11.78
N PRO A 194 28.50 16.36 -12.82
CA PRO A 194 27.57 16.17 -13.92
C PRO A 194 27.84 14.88 -14.69
N VAL A 195 26.77 14.20 -15.08
CA VAL A 195 26.82 13.00 -15.91
C VAL A 195 26.81 13.41 -17.38
N ARG A 196 27.88 13.10 -18.11
CA ARG A 196 27.99 13.42 -19.54
C ARG A 196 27.48 12.27 -20.39
N PHE A 197 26.64 12.60 -21.36
CA PHE A 197 26.25 11.67 -22.41
C PHE A 197 27.44 11.43 -23.35
N LYS A 198 27.69 10.17 -23.71
CA LYS A 198 28.61 9.86 -24.82
C LYS A 198 28.01 8.78 -25.70
N HIS A 199 28.19 8.97 -27.01
CA HIS A 199 27.94 7.89 -27.97
C HIS A 199 28.90 6.73 -27.71
N GLN A 200 28.38 5.51 -27.76
CA GLN A 200 29.16 4.29 -27.55
C GLN A 200 30.19 4.14 -28.68
N GLU A 201 31.43 4.57 -28.44
CA GLU A 201 32.56 4.32 -29.33
C GLU A 201 32.92 2.82 -29.30
N PRO A 202 33.19 2.16 -30.45
CA PRO A 202 33.53 0.73 -30.51
C PRO A 202 34.85 0.39 -29.81
N SER A 203 35.68 1.38 -29.47
CA SER A 203 36.86 1.16 -28.63
C SER A 203 36.42 1.17 -27.15
N GLY A 204 36.37 -0.02 -26.52
CA GLY A 204 35.90 -0.27 -25.15
C GLY A 204 36.71 0.36 -24.02
N ALA A 205 37.15 1.61 -24.17
CA ALA A 205 37.85 2.40 -23.17
C ALA A 205 37.06 3.69 -22.92
N SER A 206 35.92 3.61 -22.24
CA SER A 206 35.36 4.79 -21.58
C SER A 206 35.01 4.49 -20.14
N ARG A 207 35.51 5.36 -19.26
CA ARG A 207 35.08 5.49 -17.86
C ARG A 207 33.61 5.89 -17.83
N GLU A 208 32.87 5.36 -16.87
CA GLU A 208 31.66 5.94 -16.27
C GLU A 208 30.87 6.89 -17.18
N THR A 209 29.86 6.38 -17.88
CA THR A 209 29.23 7.11 -18.99
C THR A 209 27.72 6.88 -19.03
N LEU A 210 26.97 7.95 -19.27
CA LEU A 210 25.57 7.87 -19.70
C LEU A 210 25.51 7.46 -21.17
N LEU A 211 24.91 6.30 -21.43
CA LEU A 211 24.89 5.65 -22.74
C LEU A 211 23.61 5.94 -23.52
N HIS A 212 22.51 6.18 -22.80
CA HIS A 212 21.19 6.36 -23.40
C HIS A 212 20.31 7.20 -22.48
N LEU A 213 19.53 8.12 -23.04
CA LEU A 213 18.45 8.82 -22.35
C LEU A 213 17.36 9.13 -23.36
N THR A 214 16.14 8.66 -23.10
CA THR A 214 15.00 8.86 -24.00
C THR A 214 13.76 9.17 -23.22
N GLU A 215 12.95 10.08 -23.76
CA GLU A 215 11.64 10.41 -23.25
C GLU A 215 10.55 9.66 -24.03
N ALA A 216 9.66 9.00 -23.30
CA ALA A 216 8.42 8.45 -23.81
C ALA A 216 7.23 9.16 -23.14
N LEU A 217 6.42 9.84 -23.95
CA LEU A 217 5.15 10.40 -23.49
C LEU A 217 4.08 9.33 -23.62
N SER A 218 3.59 8.82 -22.49
CA SER A 218 2.44 7.94 -22.48
C SER A 218 1.19 8.75 -22.14
N LEU A 219 0.16 8.67 -22.96
CA LEU A 219 -1.19 8.99 -22.48
C LEU A 219 -1.54 7.88 -21.50
N PRO A 220 -1.80 8.17 -20.21
CA PRO A 220 -2.39 7.17 -19.37
C PRO A 220 -3.70 6.78 -20.05
N HIS A 221 -3.92 5.48 -20.31
CA HIS A 221 -5.30 5.01 -20.37
C HIS A 221 -5.94 5.57 -19.11
N ALA A 222 -7.05 6.30 -19.25
CA ALA A 222 -7.81 6.78 -18.12
C ALA A 222 -8.23 5.55 -17.30
N SER A 223 -7.34 5.08 -16.44
CA SER A 223 -7.63 4.05 -15.48
C SER A 223 -8.58 4.76 -14.57
N ARG A 224 -9.85 4.44 -14.74
CA ARG A 224 -11.02 4.84 -13.97
C ARG A 224 -10.90 4.42 -12.48
N LYS A 225 -9.67 4.35 -11.94
CA LYS A 225 -9.31 3.90 -10.60
C LYS A 225 -8.98 5.04 -9.65
N THR A 226 -8.97 6.29 -10.09
CA THR A 226 -8.90 7.46 -9.18
C THR A 226 -10.14 8.32 -9.30
N ALA A 227 -11.31 7.71 -9.13
CA ALA A 227 -12.39 8.41 -8.46
C ALA A 227 -12.34 7.98 -6.98
N HIS A 228 -11.31 8.41 -6.24
CA HIS A 228 -11.63 8.82 -4.89
C HIS A 228 -12.56 10.02 -5.12
N PRO A 229 -13.84 9.98 -4.73
CA PRO A 229 -14.60 11.21 -4.68
C PRO A 229 -13.74 12.13 -3.81
N LEU A 230 -13.24 13.22 -4.40
CA LEU A 230 -12.90 14.40 -3.64
C LEU A 230 -14.14 14.65 -2.79
N GLN A 231 -14.13 14.23 -1.52
CA GLN A 231 -15.27 14.50 -0.67
C GLN A 231 -15.32 16.02 -0.55
N PRO A 232 -16.37 16.68 -1.05
CA PRO A 232 -16.73 17.93 -0.41
C PRO A 232 -17.04 17.53 1.04
N ALA A 233 -16.39 18.16 2.00
CA ALA A 233 -16.85 18.13 3.38
C ALA A 233 -18.19 18.88 3.48
N TYR A 234 -19.23 18.37 2.81
CA TYR A 234 -20.58 18.89 2.93
C TYR A 234 -21.32 18.05 3.96
N ARG A 235 -21.13 18.40 5.23
CA ARG A 235 -22.17 18.20 6.24
C ARG A 235 -23.01 19.48 6.25
N PRO A 236 -24.30 19.46 5.88
CA PRO A 236 -25.18 20.58 6.13
C PRO A 236 -25.53 20.59 7.62
N SER A 237 -24.58 20.98 8.47
CA SER A 237 -24.88 21.37 9.84
C SER A 237 -25.16 22.86 9.86
N SER A 238 -26.24 23.28 9.19
CA SER A 238 -27.02 24.52 9.36
C SER A 238 -28.03 24.62 8.21
N PRO A 239 -29.34 24.82 8.45
CA PRO A 239 -30.28 25.13 7.39
C PRO A 239 -29.98 26.55 6.88
N ARG A 240 -29.21 26.66 5.80
CA ARG A 240 -29.09 27.94 5.08
C ARG A 240 -30.39 28.14 4.30
N GLN A 241 -31.15 29.15 4.70
CA GLN A 241 -32.30 29.67 3.98
C GLN A 241 -31.92 29.85 2.51
N GLY A 242 -32.73 29.26 1.63
CA GLY A 242 -32.45 29.18 0.21
C GLY A 242 -32.33 30.56 -0.42
N THR A 243 -31.38 30.69 -1.34
CA THR A 243 -31.53 31.56 -2.50
C THR A 243 -30.76 30.98 -3.68
N ASN A 244 -31.50 30.82 -4.78
CA ASN A 244 -31.10 30.74 -6.18
C ASN A 244 -30.36 29.46 -6.65
N LEU A 245 -31.17 28.57 -7.25
CA LEU A 245 -30.75 27.54 -8.19
C LEU A 245 -30.17 28.20 -9.45
N THR A 246 -28.85 28.17 -9.62
CA THR A 246 -28.22 28.37 -10.93
C THR A 246 -27.38 27.16 -11.31
N ALA A 247 -27.52 26.78 -12.57
CA ALA A 247 -27.02 25.57 -13.19
C ALA A 247 -25.50 25.36 -13.03
N ALA A 248 -25.11 24.09 -12.96
CA ALA A 248 -23.73 23.64 -12.88
C ALA A 248 -22.94 24.00 -14.16
N ALA A 249 -22.32 25.18 -14.18
CA ALA A 249 -21.27 25.53 -15.13
C ALA A 249 -20.41 26.68 -14.56
N ASN A 250 -19.10 26.44 -14.45
CA ASN A 250 -18.04 27.45 -14.37
C ASN A 250 -18.22 28.56 -13.32
N GLN A 251 -18.13 28.23 -12.04
CA GLN A 251 -17.85 29.27 -11.05
C GLN A 251 -16.44 29.84 -11.29
N ALA A 252 -16.35 31.16 -11.48
CA ALA A 252 -15.08 31.86 -11.55
C ALA A 252 -14.27 31.59 -10.26
N PHE A 253 -12.97 31.32 -10.40
CA PHE A 253 -12.06 31.15 -9.26
C PHE A 253 -12.13 32.42 -8.40
N ARG A 254 -12.75 32.32 -7.22
CA ARG A 254 -12.82 33.42 -6.27
C ARG A 254 -11.51 33.44 -5.49
N PRO A 255 -10.63 34.44 -5.68
CA PRO A 255 -9.43 34.54 -4.86
C PRO A 255 -9.83 34.69 -3.39
N PRO A 256 -9.10 34.06 -2.46
CA PRO A 256 -9.42 34.16 -1.04
C PRO A 256 -9.38 35.62 -0.58
N SER A 257 -10.33 36.00 0.27
CA SER A 257 -10.34 37.33 0.90
C SER A 257 -9.05 37.54 1.69
N PRO A 258 -8.27 38.60 1.42
CA PRO A 258 -7.07 38.91 2.16
C PRO A 258 -7.49 39.40 3.55
N GLY A 259 -7.53 38.50 4.54
CA GLY A 259 -7.84 38.86 5.94
C GLY A 259 -8.69 37.87 6.73
N GLY A 260 -9.20 36.78 6.14
CA GLY A 260 -9.85 35.71 6.91
C GLY A 260 -8.83 34.72 7.45
N ALA A 261 -8.96 34.29 8.71
CA ALA A 261 -8.25 33.12 9.21
C ALA A 261 -8.53 31.94 8.26
N ILE A 262 -7.50 31.41 7.61
CA ILE A 262 -7.66 30.30 6.68
C ILE A 262 -8.05 29.07 7.51
N ASP A 263 -9.23 28.51 7.27
CA ASP A 263 -9.66 27.28 7.93
C ASP A 263 -8.63 26.17 7.63
N GLN A 264 -8.20 25.46 8.67
CA GLN A 264 -7.28 24.33 8.57
C GLN A 264 -7.85 23.26 7.64
N LYS A 265 -9.18 23.09 7.62
CA LYS A 265 -9.86 22.16 6.70
C LYS A 265 -9.69 22.58 5.25
N ASP A 266 -9.92 23.86 4.93
CA ASP A 266 -9.77 24.38 3.56
C ASP A 266 -8.33 24.25 3.06
N THR A 267 -7.35 24.50 3.94
CA THR A 267 -5.93 24.34 3.60
C THR A 267 -5.59 22.87 3.30
N LEU A 268 -6.09 21.94 4.12
CA LEU A 268 -5.90 20.50 3.91
C LEU A 268 -6.56 20.03 2.59
N HIS A 269 -7.77 20.50 2.30
CA HIS A 269 -8.46 20.21 1.04
C HIS A 269 -7.65 20.70 -0.17
N ARG A 270 -7.10 21.93 -0.11
CA ARG A 270 -6.23 22.47 -1.15
C ARG A 270 -4.95 21.63 -1.32
N GLN A 271 -4.27 21.27 -0.23
CA GLN A 271 -3.08 20.43 -0.25
C GLN A 271 -3.35 19.09 -0.94
N ARG A 272 -4.46 18.41 -0.59
CA ARG A 272 -4.84 17.13 -1.21
C ARG A 272 -5.10 17.27 -2.72
N GLY A 273 -5.77 18.35 -3.13
CA GLY A 273 -6.00 18.65 -4.55
C GLY A 273 -4.71 18.88 -5.33
N ILE A 274 -3.78 19.67 -4.77
CA ILE A 274 -2.46 19.94 -5.37
C ILE A 274 -1.67 18.63 -5.50
N ARG A 275 -1.57 17.84 -4.43
CA ARG A 275 -0.86 16.55 -4.42
C ARG A 275 -1.43 15.54 -5.41
N ALA A 276 -2.77 15.54 -5.59
CA ALA A 276 -3.41 14.70 -6.61
C ALA A 276 -2.99 15.09 -8.03
N LEU A 277 -2.93 16.38 -8.35
CA LEU A 277 -2.48 16.86 -9.65
C LEU A 277 -0.98 16.60 -9.88
N GLU A 278 -0.15 16.83 -8.88
CA GLU A 278 1.29 16.53 -8.93
C GLU A 278 1.56 15.03 -9.21
N ARG A 279 0.81 14.13 -8.57
CA ARG A 279 0.87 12.69 -8.84
C ARG A 279 0.53 12.34 -10.28
N LEU A 280 -0.57 12.88 -10.81
CA LEU A 280 -0.96 12.66 -12.21
C LEU A 280 0.10 13.13 -13.19
N ARG A 281 0.82 14.22 -12.88
CA ARG A 281 1.95 14.68 -13.69
C ARG A 281 3.09 13.64 -13.65
N CYS A 282 3.39 13.06 -12.47
CA CYS A 282 4.45 12.06 -12.32
C CYS A 282 4.18 10.81 -13.17
N GLU A 283 2.91 10.42 -13.29
CA GLU A 283 2.48 9.22 -14.02
C GLU A 283 2.46 9.41 -15.55
N ARG A 284 2.44 10.65 -16.04
CA ARG A 284 2.31 10.96 -17.48
C ARG A 284 3.64 10.97 -18.24
N ARG A 285 4.74 11.30 -17.56
CA ARG A 285 6.06 11.50 -18.20
C ARG A 285 6.99 10.35 -17.81
N ASP A 286 7.40 9.53 -18.79
CA ASP A 286 8.33 8.43 -18.57
C ASP A 286 9.65 8.72 -19.31
N VAL A 287 10.68 9.11 -18.56
CA VAL A 287 12.03 9.33 -19.11
C VAL A 287 12.94 8.23 -18.57
N ARG A 288 13.59 7.51 -19.48
CA ARG A 288 14.43 6.36 -19.13
C ARG A 288 15.83 6.50 -19.70
N GLY A 289 16.82 6.06 -18.95
CA GLY A 289 18.20 6.07 -19.37
C GLY A 289 18.97 4.80 -19.03
N ARG A 290 20.21 4.73 -19.53
CA ARG A 290 21.18 3.67 -19.27
C ARG A 290 22.55 4.27 -19.02
N SER A 291 23.27 3.73 -18.06
CA SER A 291 24.61 4.20 -17.71
C SER A 291 25.50 3.07 -17.22
N SER A 292 26.81 3.31 -17.23
CA SER A 292 27.81 2.49 -16.54
C SER A 292 28.33 3.14 -15.26
N GLU A 293 27.77 4.28 -14.83
CA GLU A 293 28.14 5.02 -13.62
C GLU A 293 27.65 4.30 -12.34
N PRO A 294 28.54 3.72 -11.51
CA PRO A 294 28.14 3.04 -10.28
C PRO A 294 27.73 3.99 -9.15
N ALA A 295 28.07 5.28 -9.23
CA ALA A 295 27.74 6.27 -8.21
C ALA A 295 26.29 6.78 -8.30
N LEU A 296 25.46 6.33 -9.24
CA LEU A 296 24.05 6.73 -9.28
C LEU A 296 23.27 6.14 -8.10
N HIS A 297 22.43 6.97 -7.47
CA HIS A 297 21.53 6.57 -6.40
C HIS A 297 20.10 7.06 -6.65
N CYS A 298 19.14 6.21 -6.33
CA CYS A 298 17.73 6.61 -6.32
C CYS A 298 17.47 7.70 -5.26
N GLY A 299 16.73 8.73 -5.66
CA GLY A 299 16.46 9.91 -4.84
C GLY A 299 17.57 10.96 -4.85
N GLU A 300 18.43 10.94 -5.87
CA GLU A 300 19.40 12.01 -6.14
C GLU A 300 19.06 12.75 -7.44
N VAL A 301 19.51 14.00 -7.52
CA VAL A 301 19.41 14.83 -8.72
C VAL A 301 20.71 14.76 -9.49
N ILE A 302 20.65 14.41 -10.76
CA ILE A 302 21.79 14.43 -11.68
C ILE A 302 21.65 15.58 -12.67
N GLN A 303 22.77 16.21 -13.00
CA GLN A 303 22.86 17.11 -14.14
C GLN A 303 23.32 16.31 -15.36
N VAL A 304 22.53 16.30 -16.43
CA VAL A 304 22.92 15.71 -17.71
C VAL A 304 23.52 16.77 -18.62
N LEU A 305 24.62 16.44 -19.29
CA LEU A 305 25.30 17.29 -20.27
C LEU A 305 25.61 16.50 -21.55
N ASP A 306 25.90 17.22 -22.64
CA ASP A 306 26.34 16.70 -23.94
C ASP A 306 25.37 15.74 -24.65
N HIS A 307 24.09 15.71 -24.24
CA HIS A 307 23.06 14.95 -24.92
C HIS A 307 22.70 15.60 -26.28
N PRO A 308 22.54 14.81 -27.37
CA PRO A 308 22.22 15.33 -28.70
C PRO A 308 20.91 16.12 -28.75
N GLU A 309 19.92 15.68 -28.00
CA GLU A 309 18.67 16.40 -27.78
C GLU A 309 18.88 17.48 -26.70
N PRO A 310 18.83 18.79 -27.03
CA PRO A 310 19.14 19.86 -26.08
C PRO A 310 18.23 19.88 -24.86
N LEU A 311 16.95 19.49 -25.01
CA LEU A 311 15.97 19.45 -23.93
C LEU A 311 16.27 18.39 -22.87
N LEU A 312 17.18 17.45 -23.14
CA LEU A 312 17.61 16.42 -22.20
C LEU A 312 18.86 16.83 -21.40
N ASN A 313 19.51 17.94 -21.75
CA ASN A 313 20.61 18.54 -21.00
C ASN A 313 20.11 19.38 -19.82
N ASP A 314 19.49 18.73 -18.86
CA ASP A 314 18.84 19.36 -17.70
C ASP A 314 19.10 18.57 -16.41
N GLN A 315 18.47 19.01 -15.31
CA GLN A 315 18.47 18.36 -14.01
C GLN A 315 17.35 17.33 -13.88
N TRP A 316 17.73 16.12 -13.51
CA TRP A 316 16.85 14.96 -13.49
C TRP A 316 16.90 14.28 -12.12
N LEU A 317 15.75 14.06 -11.50
CA LEU A 317 15.61 13.26 -10.30
C LEU A 317 15.55 11.77 -10.66
N LEU A 318 16.45 10.97 -10.10
CA LEU A 318 16.46 9.51 -10.23
C LEU A 318 15.36 8.88 -9.38
N SER A 319 14.27 8.42 -10.02
CA SER A 319 13.12 7.84 -9.32
C SER A 319 13.18 6.32 -9.19
N GLU A 320 13.93 5.65 -10.07
CA GLU A 320 14.10 4.19 -10.09
C GLU A 320 15.44 3.85 -10.75
N ILE A 321 16.18 2.87 -10.21
CA ILE A 321 17.41 2.34 -10.79
C ILE A 321 17.40 0.82 -10.72
N GLY A 322 17.64 0.19 -11.86
CA GLY A 322 17.96 -1.23 -12.00
C GLY A 322 19.46 -1.40 -12.22
N HIS A 323 20.11 -2.18 -11.37
CA HIS A 323 21.53 -2.48 -11.41
C HIS A 323 21.78 -3.89 -11.94
N ALA A 324 22.85 -4.06 -12.70
CA ALA A 324 23.35 -5.38 -13.06
C ALA A 324 24.88 -5.37 -13.02
N GLY A 325 25.46 -6.45 -12.49
CA GLY A 325 26.90 -6.65 -12.51
C GLY A 325 27.30 -8.08 -12.76
N ARG A 326 28.46 -8.29 -13.38
CA ARG A 326 29.02 -9.62 -13.67
C ARG A 326 30.55 -9.61 -13.65
N GLN A 327 31.13 -10.61 -13.02
CA GLN A 327 32.57 -10.77 -12.82
C GLN A 327 33.01 -12.20 -13.16
N LEU A 328 32.89 -12.64 -14.42
CA LEU A 328 33.18 -14.03 -14.81
C LEU A 328 34.65 -14.44 -14.64
N GLN A 329 35.57 -13.49 -14.44
CA GLN A 329 36.99 -13.81 -14.20
C GLN A 329 37.21 -14.67 -12.95
N VAL A 330 36.28 -14.65 -11.98
CA VAL A 330 36.37 -15.49 -10.78
C VAL A 330 36.14 -16.98 -11.07
N LEU A 331 35.64 -17.32 -12.28
CA LEU A 331 35.50 -18.70 -12.73
C LEU A 331 36.80 -19.30 -13.30
N ARG A 332 37.88 -18.51 -13.43
CA ARG A 332 39.15 -19.02 -13.93
C ARG A 332 39.73 -20.04 -12.96
N GLY A 333 40.12 -21.20 -13.48
CA GLY A 333 40.67 -22.31 -12.69
C GLY A 333 39.62 -23.24 -12.08
N ILE A 334 38.33 -22.94 -12.22
CA ILE A 334 37.24 -23.86 -11.82
C ILE A 334 37.10 -24.97 -12.88
N ALA A 335 36.80 -26.19 -12.42
CA ALA A 335 36.58 -27.34 -13.29
C ALA A 335 35.52 -27.01 -14.37
N PRO A 336 35.75 -27.33 -15.66
CA PRO A 336 34.85 -26.94 -16.75
C PRO A 336 33.39 -27.35 -16.55
N ARG A 337 33.16 -28.53 -15.97
CA ARG A 337 31.82 -29.05 -15.66
C ARG A 337 31.09 -28.19 -14.62
N ASP A 338 31.79 -27.76 -13.57
CA ASP A 338 31.24 -26.87 -12.54
C ASP A 338 30.99 -25.47 -13.11
N ALA A 339 31.95 -24.92 -13.86
CA ALA A 339 31.82 -23.61 -14.50
C ALA A 339 30.62 -23.56 -15.46
N LEU A 340 30.43 -24.58 -16.31
CA LEU A 340 29.27 -24.66 -17.21
C LEU A 340 27.94 -24.76 -16.47
N THR A 341 27.90 -25.50 -15.35
CA THR A 341 26.70 -25.63 -14.53
C THR A 341 26.33 -24.29 -13.89
N ILE A 342 27.32 -23.59 -13.33
CA ILE A 342 27.16 -22.26 -12.74
C ILE A 342 26.65 -21.26 -13.79
N LEU A 343 27.26 -21.24 -14.99
CA LEU A 343 26.84 -20.35 -16.08
C LEU A 343 25.39 -20.61 -16.50
N ARG A 344 24.96 -21.87 -16.57
CA ARG A 344 23.56 -22.22 -16.89
C ARG A 344 22.58 -21.68 -15.84
N ILE A 345 22.88 -21.91 -14.55
CA ILE A 345 22.07 -21.39 -13.43
C ILE A 345 21.96 -19.86 -13.51
N LEU A 346 23.07 -19.17 -13.77
CA LEU A 346 23.08 -17.70 -13.90
C LEU A 346 22.24 -17.22 -15.07
N VAL A 347 22.36 -17.85 -16.25
CA VAL A 347 21.56 -17.49 -17.42
C VAL A 347 20.07 -17.66 -17.12
N ASP A 348 19.67 -18.79 -16.53
CA ASP A 348 18.27 -19.09 -16.23
C ASP A 348 17.69 -18.11 -15.20
N ALA A 349 18.46 -17.78 -14.15
CA ALA A 349 18.03 -16.81 -13.15
C ALA A 349 17.89 -15.38 -13.69
N GLN A 350 18.61 -15.05 -14.76
CA GLN A 350 18.68 -13.69 -15.32
C GLN A 350 17.70 -13.43 -16.47
N ARG A 351 17.05 -14.46 -17.03
CA ARG A 351 16.14 -14.33 -18.19
C ARG A 351 15.01 -13.32 -18.00
N SER A 352 14.54 -13.15 -16.77
CA SER A 352 13.42 -12.27 -16.44
C SER A 352 13.83 -10.85 -16.01
N SER A 353 15.13 -10.57 -15.89
CA SER A 353 15.62 -9.26 -15.44
C SER A 353 15.96 -8.35 -16.62
N SER A 354 15.24 -7.24 -16.74
CA SER A 354 15.49 -6.22 -17.77
C SER A 354 16.87 -5.58 -17.63
N ALA A 355 17.37 -5.39 -16.41
CA ALA A 355 18.71 -4.88 -16.14
C ALA A 355 19.79 -5.90 -16.56
N ALA A 356 19.57 -7.18 -16.28
CA ALA A 356 20.52 -8.23 -16.67
C ALA A 356 20.57 -8.47 -18.18
N ALA A 357 19.43 -8.33 -18.88
CA ALA A 357 19.36 -8.44 -20.33
C ALA A 357 20.22 -7.38 -21.05
N GLN A 358 20.55 -6.27 -20.37
CA GLN A 358 21.32 -5.16 -20.92
C GLN A 358 22.83 -5.31 -20.69
N LEU A 359 23.26 -6.23 -19.83
CA LEU A 359 24.65 -6.37 -19.43
C LEU A 359 25.47 -7.12 -20.52
N GLN A 360 26.29 -6.37 -21.24
CA GLN A 360 27.18 -6.89 -22.28
C GLN A 360 28.52 -7.32 -21.66
N GLY A 361 28.67 -8.61 -21.35
CA GLY A 361 29.94 -9.17 -20.87
C GLY A 361 30.17 -9.04 -19.36
N ASN A 362 31.38 -8.61 -18.96
CA ASN A 362 31.78 -8.39 -17.57
C ASN A 362 31.77 -6.90 -17.23
N GLY A 363 31.55 -6.56 -15.96
CA GLY A 363 31.51 -5.21 -15.44
C GLY A 363 30.17 -4.89 -14.80
N TYR A 364 29.81 -3.61 -14.81
CA TYR A 364 28.59 -3.07 -14.22
C TYR A 364 27.85 -2.21 -15.26
N CYS A 365 26.52 -2.29 -15.22
CA CYS A 365 25.65 -1.33 -15.90
C CYS A 365 24.39 -1.08 -15.07
N ASN A 366 23.72 0.01 -15.37
CA ASN A 366 22.40 0.32 -14.84
C ASN A 366 21.46 0.84 -15.92
N SER A 367 20.18 0.68 -15.63
CA SER A 367 19.09 1.37 -16.30
C SER A 367 18.30 2.13 -15.26
N PHE A 368 17.83 3.32 -15.58
CA PHE A 368 17.15 4.16 -14.61
C PHE A 368 15.96 4.88 -15.21
N ARG A 369 15.05 5.32 -14.34
CA ARG A 369 13.95 6.23 -14.65
C ARG A 369 14.23 7.57 -13.99
N VAL A 370 13.96 8.64 -14.71
CA VAL A 370 14.04 9.99 -14.19
C VAL A 370 12.77 10.78 -14.40
N MET A 371 12.65 11.86 -13.65
CA MET A 371 11.70 12.93 -13.87
C MET A 371 12.39 14.29 -13.71
N PRO A 372 11.86 15.37 -14.28
CA PRO A 372 12.45 16.70 -14.10
C PRO A 372 12.53 17.06 -12.62
N TRP A 373 13.70 17.51 -12.17
CA TRP A 373 13.94 17.86 -10.77
C TRP A 373 12.92 18.89 -10.24
N ALA A 374 12.60 19.90 -11.05
CA ALA A 374 11.68 20.98 -10.67
C ALA A 374 10.24 20.51 -10.42
N MET A 375 9.91 19.27 -10.79
CA MET A 375 8.58 18.72 -10.60
C MET A 375 8.49 17.96 -9.28
N PRO A 376 7.50 18.26 -8.41
CA PRO A 376 7.35 17.53 -7.17
C PRO A 376 7.04 16.06 -7.41
N PHE A 377 7.92 15.18 -6.92
CA PHE A 377 7.65 13.76 -6.92
C PHE A 377 6.53 13.45 -5.93
N ARG A 378 5.50 12.75 -6.43
CA ARG A 378 4.42 12.20 -5.61
C ARG A 378 4.27 10.71 -5.92
N PRO A 379 4.34 9.85 -4.89
CA PRO A 379 4.19 8.41 -5.10
C PRO A 379 2.84 8.08 -5.74
N SER A 380 2.86 7.18 -6.73
CA SER A 380 1.65 6.57 -7.29
C SER A 380 0.92 5.73 -6.24
N LEU A 381 -0.41 5.63 -6.34
CA LEU A 381 -1.24 4.86 -5.41
C LEU A 381 -1.15 3.35 -5.70
N LYS A 382 -0.02 2.71 -5.39
CA LYS A 382 0.22 1.28 -5.62
C LYS A 382 -0.38 0.42 -4.50
N HIS A 383 -0.53 0.97 -3.30
CA HIS A 383 -1.02 0.28 -2.11
C HIS A 383 -2.43 0.78 -1.75
N PRO A 384 -3.49 0.23 -2.38
CA PRO A 384 -4.84 0.68 -2.09
C PRO A 384 -5.22 0.37 -0.65
N ARG A 385 -6.11 1.19 -0.11
CA ARG A 385 -6.73 0.91 1.19
C ARG A 385 -7.53 -0.39 1.12
N PRO A 386 -7.36 -1.30 2.08
CA PRO A 386 -8.21 -2.47 2.22
C PRO A 386 -9.69 -2.08 2.32
N SER A 387 -10.52 -2.71 1.51
CA SER A 387 -11.97 -2.49 1.48
C SER A 387 -12.66 -3.50 2.38
N VAL A 388 -13.57 -3.02 3.23
CA VAL A 388 -14.39 -3.84 4.12
C VAL A 388 -15.66 -4.24 3.40
N THR A 389 -15.84 -5.53 3.08
CA THR A 389 -17.05 -6.04 2.42
C THR A 389 -18.03 -6.75 3.36
N GLY A 390 -17.64 -6.99 4.61
CA GLY A 390 -18.45 -7.71 5.60
C GLY A 390 -18.81 -6.86 6.81
N ASP A 391 -19.77 -7.36 7.58
CA ASP A 391 -20.20 -6.73 8.83
C ASP A 391 -19.32 -7.20 10.00
N PHE A 392 -19.05 -6.32 10.96
CA PHE A 392 -18.29 -6.65 12.15
C PHE A 392 -19.20 -6.72 13.37
N GLY A 393 -19.03 -7.77 14.17
CA GLY A 393 -19.50 -7.76 15.55
C GLY A 393 -18.60 -6.85 16.40
N ALA A 394 -19.23 -6.05 17.25
CA ALA A 394 -18.55 -5.23 18.24
C ALA A 394 -19.36 -5.14 19.53
N THR A 395 -18.71 -4.70 20.60
CA THR A 395 -19.33 -4.51 21.91
C THR A 395 -19.20 -3.06 22.32
N LEU A 396 -20.32 -2.43 22.67
CA LEU A 396 -20.34 -1.05 23.15
C LEU A 396 -19.51 -0.93 24.43
N GLN A 397 -18.63 0.06 24.49
CA GLN A 397 -17.77 0.29 25.65
C GLN A 397 -18.26 1.49 26.47
N HIS A 398 -17.78 1.57 27.71
CA HIS A 398 -17.90 2.78 28.51
C HIS A 398 -17.07 3.87 27.85
N SER A 399 -17.67 5.05 27.70
CA SER A 399 -17.02 6.19 27.07
C SER A 399 -16.36 7.03 28.15
N ASP A 400 -15.18 6.65 28.62
CA ASP A 400 -14.45 7.43 29.62
C ASP A 400 -13.79 8.69 29.02
N ALA A 401 -13.76 8.81 27.69
CA ALA A 401 -13.16 9.94 26.99
C ALA A 401 -14.11 10.58 25.96
N CYS A 402 -14.23 11.89 26.05
CA CYS A 402 -14.85 12.84 25.11
C CYS A 402 -16.40 12.90 25.06
N PRO A 403 -17.04 13.70 25.95
CA PRO A 403 -18.49 14.02 25.91
C PRO A 403 -18.96 14.81 24.68
N SER A 404 -18.06 15.22 23.78
CA SER A 404 -18.31 16.27 22.77
C SER A 404 -18.72 15.76 21.38
N LEU A 405 -18.69 14.44 21.12
CA LEU A 405 -19.05 13.86 19.82
C LEU A 405 -20.47 13.26 19.87
N HIS A 406 -21.49 14.12 19.83
CA HIS A 406 -22.86 13.68 19.62
C HIS A 406 -22.95 12.79 18.37
N GLY A 407 -23.63 11.65 18.49
CA GLY A 407 -23.77 10.67 17.41
C GLY A 407 -22.62 9.67 17.25
N TYR A 408 -21.62 9.65 18.14
CA TYR A 408 -20.58 8.61 18.16
C TYR A 408 -20.56 7.84 19.47
N ARG A 409 -20.12 6.58 19.42
CA ARG A 409 -19.92 5.73 20.59
C ARG A 409 -18.64 4.90 20.50
N ALA A 410 -17.99 4.72 21.65
CA ALA A 410 -16.83 3.85 21.79
C ALA A 410 -17.25 2.38 21.61
N VAL A 411 -16.52 1.66 20.76
CA VAL A 411 -16.77 0.25 20.47
C VAL A 411 -15.48 -0.55 20.59
N ARG A 412 -15.61 -1.80 21.05
CA ARG A 412 -14.56 -2.82 20.95
C ARG A 412 -14.96 -3.79 19.87
N PHE A 413 -14.18 -3.87 18.79
CA PHE A 413 -14.38 -4.87 17.75
C PHE A 413 -14.05 -6.27 18.26
N ASP A 414 -14.68 -7.30 17.71
CA ASP A 414 -14.45 -8.70 18.14
C ASP A 414 -13.02 -9.20 17.91
N TRP A 415 -12.36 -8.66 16.88
CA TRP A 415 -10.96 -8.95 16.59
C TRP A 415 -9.98 -8.21 17.54
N GLN A 416 -10.47 -7.31 18.39
CA GLN A 416 -9.66 -6.69 19.46
C GLN A 416 -9.72 -7.58 20.71
N VAL A 417 -8.62 -8.29 20.97
CA VAL A 417 -8.51 -9.31 22.02
C VAL A 417 -8.26 -8.71 23.41
N GLN A 418 -7.59 -7.56 23.50
CA GLN A 418 -7.23 -6.93 24.77
C GLN A 418 -7.77 -5.51 24.89
N ALA A 419 -8.00 -5.08 26.13
CA ALA A 419 -8.16 -3.66 26.41
C ALA A 419 -6.91 -2.91 25.93
N PRO A 420 -7.06 -1.72 25.33
CA PRO A 420 -5.91 -0.92 25.01
C PRO A 420 -5.08 -0.69 26.27
N ALA A 421 -3.77 -0.85 26.19
CA ALA A 421 -2.86 -0.52 27.29
C ALA A 421 -3.01 0.97 27.66
N ASP A 422 -2.29 1.45 28.69
CA ASP A 422 -2.17 2.88 29.05
C ASP A 422 -1.56 3.75 27.91
N ASP A 423 -1.45 3.23 26.68
CA ASP A 423 -1.04 3.95 25.49
C ASP A 423 -2.18 4.86 24.98
N PRO A 424 -2.03 6.19 25.04
CA PRO A 424 -3.11 7.14 24.72
C PRO A 424 -3.59 7.07 23.26
N VAL A 425 -2.82 6.47 22.35
CA VAL A 425 -3.17 6.31 20.93
C VAL A 425 -3.93 5.01 20.67
N GLN A 426 -3.77 3.99 21.51
CA GLN A 426 -4.60 2.80 21.45
C GLN A 426 -5.76 3.04 22.41
N ARG A 427 -6.91 3.50 21.90
CA ARG A 427 -8.16 3.59 22.67
C ARG A 427 -9.27 2.85 21.93
N TRP A 428 -10.43 2.69 22.57
CA TRP A 428 -11.59 2.11 21.90
C TRP A 428 -12.07 3.01 20.75
N PRO A 429 -12.10 2.53 19.49
CA PRO A 429 -12.49 3.33 18.34
C PRO A 429 -13.90 3.90 18.51
N MET A 430 -14.09 5.13 18.03
CA MET A 430 -15.40 5.77 17.99
C MET A 430 -16.11 5.40 16.69
N ALA A 431 -17.30 4.83 16.80
CA ALA A 431 -18.16 4.50 15.66
C ALA A 431 -19.40 5.40 15.62
N GLU A 432 -19.80 5.80 14.42
CA GLU A 432 -20.98 6.64 14.19
C GLU A 432 -22.26 5.86 14.46
N VAL A 433 -23.24 6.47 15.10
CA VAL A 433 -24.52 5.84 15.44
C VAL A 433 -25.51 6.13 14.32
N ALA A 434 -26.00 5.08 13.64
CA ALA A 434 -26.93 5.25 12.52
C ALA A 434 -28.33 5.70 12.95
N CYS A 435 -28.78 5.35 14.16
CA CYS A 435 -30.11 5.67 14.65
C CYS A 435 -30.14 6.01 16.14
N ALA A 436 -31.01 6.96 16.53
CA ALA A 436 -31.09 7.49 17.88
C ALA A 436 -31.36 6.43 18.96
N GLY A 437 -32.09 5.35 18.64
CA GLY A 437 -32.36 4.25 19.57
C GLY A 437 -31.11 3.52 20.05
N ILE A 438 -30.04 3.48 19.23
CA ILE A 438 -28.77 2.85 19.59
C ILE A 438 -27.95 3.74 20.54
N GLN A 439 -28.16 5.06 20.50
CA GLN A 439 -27.46 6.03 21.34
C GLN A 439 -27.69 5.74 22.84
N ALA A 440 -28.90 5.30 23.19
CA ALA A 440 -29.34 5.06 24.57
C ALA A 440 -28.97 3.66 25.11
N LEU A 441 -28.35 2.79 24.31
CA LEU A 441 -28.03 1.42 24.73
C LEU A 441 -26.93 1.38 25.80
N PRO A 442 -27.02 0.49 26.79
CA PRO A 442 -25.99 0.39 27.82
C PRO A 442 -24.66 -0.13 27.23
N PRO A 443 -23.51 0.27 27.79
CA PRO A 443 -22.24 -0.43 27.57
C PRO A 443 -22.38 -1.94 27.80
N GLY A 444 -21.59 -2.74 27.10
CA GLY A 444 -21.70 -4.21 27.09
C GLY A 444 -22.66 -4.76 26.03
N THR A 445 -23.53 -3.93 25.46
CA THR A 445 -24.43 -4.34 24.38
C THR A 445 -23.65 -4.74 23.12
N ARG A 446 -24.03 -5.87 22.53
CA ARG A 446 -23.49 -6.37 21.26
C ARG A 446 -24.14 -5.64 20.09
N VAL A 447 -23.32 -5.18 19.15
CA VAL A 447 -23.77 -4.40 18.00
C VAL A 447 -23.10 -4.86 16.72
N LEU A 448 -23.77 -4.58 15.61
CA LEU A 448 -23.28 -4.81 14.26
C LEU A 448 -22.74 -3.51 13.68
N ILE A 449 -21.53 -3.54 13.15
CA ILE A 449 -20.84 -2.41 12.53
C ILE A 449 -20.67 -2.66 11.04
N ARG A 450 -21.02 -1.65 10.23
CA ARG A 450 -20.64 -1.56 8.82
C ARG A 450 -19.73 -0.38 8.60
N CYS A 451 -18.90 -0.46 7.58
CA CYS A 451 -18.00 0.61 7.20
C CYS A 451 -18.61 1.40 6.03
N PHE A 452 -18.83 2.70 6.22
CA PHE A 452 -19.35 3.56 5.14
C PHE A 452 -18.35 3.62 3.99
N ASP A 453 -18.82 3.52 2.73
CA ASP A 453 -18.00 3.38 1.52
C ASP A 453 -16.99 2.22 1.57
N ASN A 454 -17.28 1.19 2.37
CA ASN A 454 -16.34 0.09 2.65
C ASN A 454 -15.00 0.57 3.23
N ASN A 455 -14.95 1.77 3.82
CA ASN A 455 -13.75 2.35 4.40
C ASN A 455 -13.63 1.96 5.88
N PRO A 456 -12.59 1.18 6.27
CA PRO A 456 -12.42 0.73 7.66
C PRO A 456 -12.34 1.90 8.64
N GLU A 457 -11.87 3.07 8.23
CA GLU A 457 -11.78 4.28 9.09
C GLU A 457 -13.13 4.99 9.32
N ARG A 458 -14.23 4.48 8.75
CA ARG A 458 -15.59 5.05 8.92
C ARG A 458 -16.58 3.99 9.44
N PRO A 459 -16.38 3.48 10.67
CA PRO A 459 -17.30 2.51 11.26
C PRO A 459 -18.62 3.16 11.66
N VAL A 460 -19.72 2.51 11.31
CA VAL A 460 -21.10 2.91 11.59
C VAL A 460 -21.80 1.76 12.30
N ILE A 461 -22.40 2.04 13.45
CA ILE A 461 -23.21 1.10 14.22
C ILE A 461 -24.60 1.05 13.58
N CYS A 462 -24.94 -0.09 12.98
CA CYS A 462 -26.16 -0.26 12.20
C CYS A 462 -27.30 -0.92 12.98
N ALA A 463 -26.98 -1.89 13.83
CA ALA A 463 -27.99 -2.70 14.52
C ALA A 463 -27.46 -3.25 15.85
N VAL A 464 -28.39 -3.69 16.70
CA VAL A 464 -28.10 -4.46 17.91
C VAL A 464 -28.10 -5.94 17.56
N LEU A 465 -27.11 -6.68 18.04
CA LEU A 465 -27.06 -8.13 17.92
C LEU A 465 -27.76 -8.74 19.14
N LEU A 466 -28.82 -9.51 18.88
CA LEU A 466 -29.54 -10.21 19.94
C LEU A 466 -28.70 -11.38 20.47
N SER A 467 -28.76 -11.61 21.79
CA SER A 467 -27.97 -12.64 22.45
C SER A 467 -28.34 -14.04 21.95
N GLY A 468 -27.45 -14.67 21.18
CA GLY A 468 -27.63 -16.01 20.61
C GLY A 468 -27.12 -16.15 19.17
N GLU A 469 -27.00 -15.06 18.43
CA GLU A 469 -26.50 -15.07 17.05
C GLU A 469 -24.95 -15.04 17.01
N ARG A 470 -24.32 -16.15 16.61
CA ARG A 470 -22.93 -16.16 16.14
C ARG A 470 -22.91 -15.86 14.64
N LEU A 471 -22.16 -14.85 14.22
CA LEU A 471 -21.86 -14.61 12.81
C LEU A 471 -21.04 -15.79 12.27
N SER A 472 -21.69 -16.71 11.56
CA SER A 472 -21.02 -17.66 10.68
C SER A 472 -20.52 -16.90 9.45
N ILE A 473 -19.19 -16.88 9.27
CA ILE A 473 -18.54 -16.32 8.07
C ILE A 473 -18.97 -17.19 6.88
N GLY A 474 -20.01 -16.77 6.16
CA GLY A 474 -20.54 -17.44 4.98
C GLY A 474 -20.28 -16.62 3.72
N HIS A 475 -19.74 -17.26 2.69
CA HIS A 475 -19.55 -16.68 1.35
C HIS A 475 -20.90 -16.23 0.75
N PRO A 476 -20.95 -15.15 -0.06
CA PRO A 476 -22.20 -14.62 -0.59
C PRO A 476 -22.71 -15.48 -1.75
N GLY A 477 -23.94 -15.96 -1.63
CA GLY A 477 -24.78 -16.32 -2.78
C GLY A 477 -25.51 -15.07 -3.31
N PRO A 478 -25.87 -15.04 -4.61
CA PRO A 478 -26.48 -13.87 -5.22
C PRO A 478 -27.96 -13.76 -4.80
N ASP A 479 -28.36 -12.52 -4.52
CA ASP A 479 -29.74 -12.04 -4.43
C ASP A 479 -30.62 -12.59 -3.29
N GLY A 480 -30.68 -11.84 -2.19
CA GLY A 480 -31.74 -11.99 -1.21
C GLY A 480 -31.40 -11.34 0.13
N VAL A 481 -32.17 -10.33 0.54
CA VAL A 481 -32.09 -9.81 1.92
C VAL A 481 -32.78 -10.82 2.83
N THR A 482 -31.99 -11.56 3.61
CA THR A 482 -32.48 -12.36 4.73
C THR A 482 -32.77 -11.43 5.91
N ALA A 483 -34.04 -11.21 6.23
CA ALA A 483 -34.46 -10.45 7.41
C ALA A 483 -35.14 -11.40 8.41
N SER A 484 -34.56 -11.55 9.61
CA SER A 484 -35.03 -12.47 10.65
C SER A 484 -35.99 -11.86 11.67
N SER A 485 -36.32 -10.56 11.59
CA SER A 485 -37.43 -10.00 12.37
C SER A 485 -37.81 -8.60 11.87
N VAL A 486 -38.99 -8.43 11.29
CA VAL A 486 -39.55 -7.13 10.92
C VAL A 486 -41.00 -7.09 11.42
N GLU A 487 -41.30 -6.15 12.33
CA GLU A 487 -42.64 -5.98 12.90
C GLU A 487 -43.70 -5.47 11.90
N CYS A 488 -43.31 -4.93 10.72
CA CYS A 488 -44.27 -4.51 9.69
C CYS A 488 -43.61 -4.34 8.32
N ILE A 489 -44.14 -5.02 7.29
CA ILE A 489 -43.82 -4.74 5.88
C ILE A 489 -45.00 -3.96 5.29
N ARG A 490 -44.77 -2.68 4.95
CA ARG A 490 -45.76 -1.86 4.22
C ARG A 490 -45.50 -1.94 2.73
N LEU A 491 -46.45 -2.46 1.97
CA LEU A 491 -46.40 -2.51 0.51
C LEU A 491 -47.15 -1.32 -0.08
N SER A 492 -46.56 -0.68 -1.09
CA SER A 492 -47.26 0.32 -1.92
C SER A 492 -48.16 -0.37 -2.94
N SER A 493 -49.14 0.36 -3.49
CA SER A 493 -50.03 -0.15 -4.55
C SER A 493 -49.22 -0.75 -5.71
N GLY A 494 -49.49 -2.01 -6.04
CA GLY A 494 -48.82 -2.76 -7.12
C GLY A 494 -47.61 -3.60 -6.68
N GLN A 495 -47.24 -3.63 -5.40
CA GLN A 495 -46.17 -4.51 -4.91
C GLN A 495 -46.70 -5.87 -4.46
N HIS A 496 -45.95 -6.93 -4.77
CA HIS A 496 -46.24 -8.31 -4.37
C HIS A 496 -45.25 -8.78 -3.30
N LEU A 497 -45.75 -9.39 -2.23
CA LEU A 497 -44.94 -10.01 -1.19
C LEU A 497 -44.78 -11.50 -1.49
N HIS A 498 -43.54 -11.95 -1.67
CA HIS A 498 -43.22 -13.37 -1.84
C HIS A 498 -42.60 -13.91 -0.55
N VAL A 499 -43.26 -14.89 0.07
CA VAL A 499 -42.82 -15.51 1.33
C VAL A 499 -42.38 -16.94 1.04
N THR A 500 -41.07 -17.20 1.15
CA THR A 500 -40.50 -18.55 1.11
C THR A 500 -39.99 -18.92 2.50
N ALA A 501 -40.61 -19.93 3.11
CA ALA A 501 -40.19 -20.47 4.39
C ALA A 501 -39.86 -21.96 4.23
N HIS A 502 -38.72 -22.39 4.78
CA HIS A 502 -38.31 -23.81 4.81
C HIS A 502 -38.96 -24.58 5.99
N GLY A 503 -40.00 -24.01 6.60
CA GLY A 503 -40.82 -24.52 7.70
C GLY A 503 -42.10 -23.67 7.86
N GLY A 504 -42.98 -23.98 8.81
CA GLY A 504 -44.24 -23.26 9.01
C GLY A 504 -44.04 -21.77 9.29
N ALA A 505 -44.84 -20.91 8.65
CA ALA A 505 -44.79 -19.46 8.82
C ALA A 505 -46.09 -18.94 9.44
N ILE A 506 -45.97 -18.12 10.49
CA ILE A 506 -47.09 -17.45 11.15
C ILE A 506 -46.93 -15.95 10.96
N VAL A 507 -47.90 -15.32 10.28
CA VAL A 507 -47.98 -13.86 10.15
C VAL A 507 -49.17 -13.38 10.98
N GLY A 508 -48.88 -12.60 12.03
CA GLY A 508 -49.88 -12.05 12.93
C GLY A 508 -50.14 -10.57 12.67
N GLY A 509 -51.41 -10.19 12.52
CA GLY A 509 -51.87 -8.80 12.52
C GLY A 509 -53.12 -8.65 13.39
N GLN A 510 -53.51 -7.42 13.72
CA GLN A 510 -54.60 -7.14 14.68
C GLN A 510 -55.99 -7.72 14.31
N ALA A 511 -56.19 -8.24 13.09
CA ALA A 511 -57.49 -8.75 12.64
C ALA A 511 -57.46 -10.10 11.90
N ALA A 512 -56.32 -10.76 11.70
CA ALA A 512 -56.28 -12.11 11.12
C ALA A 512 -54.94 -12.80 11.36
N GLN A 513 -54.97 -14.13 11.43
CA GLN A 513 -53.78 -14.98 11.43
C GLN A 513 -53.74 -15.85 10.17
N LEU A 514 -52.64 -15.77 9.43
CA LEU A 514 -52.36 -16.65 8.28
C LEU A 514 -51.35 -17.71 8.71
N HIS A 515 -51.75 -18.98 8.61
CA HIS A 515 -50.90 -20.13 8.88
C HIS A 515 -50.63 -20.89 7.58
N VAL A 516 -49.35 -20.99 7.21
CA VAL A 516 -48.91 -21.75 6.03
C VAL A 516 -48.04 -22.92 6.47
N ASP A 517 -48.46 -24.12 6.12
CA ASP A 517 -47.70 -25.37 6.29
C ASP A 517 -47.65 -26.11 4.95
N ALA A 518 -46.73 -27.07 4.81
CA ALA A 518 -46.47 -27.84 3.60
C ALA A 518 -47.70 -28.58 3.03
N ARG A 519 -48.79 -28.69 3.79
CA ARG A 519 -50.00 -29.43 3.40
C ARG A 519 -51.27 -28.59 3.25
N ARG A 520 -51.31 -27.35 3.77
CA ARG A 520 -52.51 -26.49 3.73
C ARG A 520 -52.20 -25.04 4.07
N ILE A 521 -53.09 -24.15 3.63
CA ILE A 521 -53.14 -22.75 4.05
C ILE A 521 -54.42 -22.58 4.90
N LEU A 522 -54.25 -22.08 6.13
CA LEU A 522 -55.34 -21.82 7.07
C LEU A 522 -55.39 -20.33 7.38
N ILE A 523 -56.55 -19.71 7.14
CA ILE A 523 -56.83 -18.33 7.53
C ILE A 523 -57.79 -18.42 8.71
N VAL A 524 -57.35 -17.97 9.88
CA VAL A 524 -58.20 -17.89 11.07
C VAL A 524 -58.54 -16.42 11.27
N ASP A 525 -59.82 -16.10 11.09
CA ASP A 525 -60.38 -14.78 11.29
C ASP A 525 -61.32 -14.81 12.52
N HIS A 526 -61.33 -13.72 13.29
CA HIS A 526 -62.32 -13.53 14.35
C HIS A 526 -63.52 -12.82 13.71
N VAL A 527 -64.40 -13.59 13.09
CA VAL A 527 -65.53 -13.03 12.34
C VAL A 527 -66.59 -12.49 13.31
N ASP A 528 -66.69 -11.16 13.40
CA ASP A 528 -67.96 -10.50 13.72
C ASP A 528 -68.82 -10.52 12.43
N GLN A 529 -70.00 -11.12 12.49
CA GLN A 529 -70.81 -11.56 11.34
C GLN A 529 -71.37 -10.45 10.40
N GLN A 530 -70.83 -9.22 10.39
CA GLN A 530 -71.44 -8.10 9.66
C GLN A 530 -70.61 -7.41 8.57
N SER A 531 -69.43 -7.89 8.18
CA SER A 531 -68.69 -7.24 7.08
C SER A 531 -67.96 -8.18 6.14
N LEU A 532 -68.71 -8.98 5.37
CA LEU A 532 -68.20 -9.56 4.12
C LEU A 532 -68.73 -8.76 2.92
N LYS A 533 -68.09 -7.62 2.63
CA LYS A 533 -68.15 -6.98 1.31
C LYS A 533 -66.86 -7.28 0.55
N SER A 534 -67.00 -8.22 -0.40
CA SER A 534 -66.29 -8.34 -1.68
C SER A 534 -64.88 -7.76 -1.80
N GLY A 535 -63.86 -8.60 -2.06
CA GLY A 535 -62.65 -8.11 -2.71
C GLY A 535 -61.36 -8.92 -2.65
N TRP A 536 -61.32 -10.13 -2.07
CA TRP A 536 -60.06 -10.88 -2.01
C TRP A 536 -60.01 -11.96 -3.10
N ARG A 537 -59.01 -11.87 -3.99
CA ARG A 537 -58.59 -12.94 -4.91
C ARG A 537 -57.22 -13.43 -4.45
N LEU A 538 -57.16 -14.67 -3.97
CA LEU A 538 -55.91 -15.36 -3.65
C LEU A 538 -55.51 -16.18 -4.89
N SER A 539 -54.44 -15.78 -5.58
CA SER A 539 -53.81 -16.58 -6.63
C SER A 539 -52.53 -17.20 -6.10
N ILE A 540 -52.45 -18.53 -6.09
CA ILE A 540 -51.27 -19.29 -5.69
C ILE A 540 -50.75 -20.01 -6.93
N ASN A 541 -49.56 -19.62 -7.42
CA ASN A 541 -48.83 -20.42 -8.39
C ASN A 541 -47.86 -21.33 -7.63
N ALA A 542 -48.22 -22.60 -7.50
CA ALA A 542 -47.31 -23.61 -6.97
C ALA A 542 -46.31 -24.00 -8.07
N PHE A 543 -45.04 -23.61 -7.91
CA PHE A 543 -43.94 -24.14 -8.72
C PHE A 543 -43.43 -25.40 -8.03
N MET A 544 -43.69 -26.58 -8.59
CA MET A 544 -42.99 -27.79 -8.18
C MET A 544 -41.64 -27.86 -8.90
N PRO A 545 -40.51 -28.08 -8.19
CA PRO A 545 -39.30 -28.52 -8.83
C PRO A 545 -39.49 -29.99 -9.21
N SER A 546 -39.50 -30.28 -10.52
CA SER A 546 -39.35 -31.65 -11.03
C SER A 546 -37.99 -32.20 -10.60
N PHE A 547 -38.01 -33.40 -10.01
CA PHE A 547 -36.85 -34.19 -9.58
C PHE A 547 -35.85 -34.46 -10.69
#